data_AF-A0A7S1RSF4-F1
#
_entry.id   AF-A0A7S1RSF4-F1
#
_cell.length_a   1.000
_cell.length_b   1.000
_cell.length_c   1.000
_cell.angle_alpha   90.00
_cell.angle_beta   90.00
_cell.angle_gamma   90.00
#
_symmetry.space_group_name_H-M   'P 1'
#
loop_
_entity.id
_entity.type
_entity.pdbx_description
1 polymer ?
#
loop_
_entity_poly.entity_id
_entity_poly.type
_entity_poly.pdbx_seq_one_letter_code
_entity_poly.pdbx_strand_id
1 'polypeptide(L)'
;SGINGAATKTQKDKGIADSVELFTSDTLKGGAKRPEVAKVLCANSGPDVDWLVDKFDLDLSLVARLGGHSLPRTHRGKERFPGMTITYALIQMVEKVSERTDKARIVTKARA
;
A
#
# COMPACT_ATOMS: atom_id res chain seq x y z
N SER A 1 -5.69 -2.62 10.84
CA SER A 1 -5.89 -1.72 9.68
C SER A 1 -4.78 -2.01 8.67
N GLY A 2 -5.06 -2.05 7.37
CA GLY A 2 -4.11 -2.45 6.31
C GLY A 2 -3.76 -1.33 5.34
N ILE A 3 -3.39 -1.66 4.11
CA ILE A 3 -3.14 -0.71 3.01
C ILE A 3 -4.20 -0.85 1.92
N ASN A 4 -4.71 0.25 1.37
CA ASN A 4 -5.71 0.19 0.31
C ASN A 4 -5.07 0.03 -1.07
N GLY A 5 -5.61 -0.85 -1.91
CA GLY A 5 -5.22 -1.02 -3.30
C GLY A 5 -6.41 -1.46 -4.15
N ALA A 6 -6.59 -0.87 -5.33
CA ALA A 6 -7.64 -1.24 -6.26
C ALA A 6 -7.08 -1.97 -7.49
N ALA A 7 -7.85 -2.92 -8.02
CA ALA A 7 -7.47 -3.79 -9.14
C ALA A 7 -6.15 -4.57 -8.90
N THR A 8 -5.88 -4.97 -7.65
CA THR A 8 -4.66 -5.75 -7.31
C THR A 8 -4.78 -7.21 -7.77
N LYS A 9 -3.64 -7.91 -7.89
CA LYS A 9 -3.61 -9.36 -8.11
C LYS A 9 -4.42 -10.11 -7.04
N THR A 10 -4.23 -9.75 -5.77
CA THR A 10 -4.95 -10.36 -4.64
C THR A 10 -6.47 -10.17 -4.72
N GLN A 11 -6.96 -9.00 -5.17
CA GLN A 11 -8.39 -8.79 -5.39
C GLN A 11 -8.90 -9.71 -6.52
N LYS A 12 -8.16 -9.79 -7.63
CA LYS A 12 -8.49 -10.65 -8.77
C LYS A 12 -8.56 -12.12 -8.36
N ASP A 13 -7.59 -12.62 -7.60
CA ASP A 13 -7.54 -14.01 -7.11
C ASP A 13 -8.71 -14.35 -6.18
N LYS A 14 -9.30 -13.33 -5.53
CA LYS A 14 -10.49 -13.46 -4.68
C LYS A 14 -11.80 -13.17 -5.40
N GLY A 15 -11.78 -12.92 -6.72
CA GLY A 15 -12.96 -12.57 -7.50
C GLY A 15 -13.56 -11.20 -7.14
N ILE A 16 -12.77 -10.28 -6.57
CA ILE A 16 -13.21 -8.92 -6.22
C ILE A 16 -12.99 -8.02 -7.45
N ALA A 17 -14.08 -7.58 -8.06
CA ALA A 17 -14.07 -6.71 -9.23
C ALA A 17 -13.97 -5.21 -8.86
N ASP A 18 -12.88 -4.81 -8.21
CA ASP A 18 -12.59 -3.40 -7.88
C ASP A 18 -11.89 -2.66 -9.03
N SER A 19 -11.98 -1.33 -9.03
CA SER A 19 -11.39 -0.50 -10.08
C SER A 19 -10.84 0.82 -9.52
N VAL A 20 -9.91 1.41 -10.28
CA VAL A 20 -9.31 2.72 -9.95
C VAL A 20 -10.39 3.81 -9.92
N GLU A 21 -11.35 3.76 -10.83
CA GLU A 21 -12.44 4.72 -10.93
C GLU A 21 -13.36 4.64 -9.71
N LEU A 22 -13.70 3.42 -9.28
CA LEU A 22 -14.53 3.22 -8.09
C LEU A 22 -13.81 3.68 -6.83
N PHE A 23 -12.52 3.35 -6.68
CA PHE A 23 -11.74 3.81 -5.55
C PHE A 23 -11.55 5.34 -5.56
N THR A 24 -11.36 5.95 -6.73
CA THR A 24 -11.31 7.42 -6.87
C THR A 24 -12.63 8.05 -6.45
N SER A 25 -13.76 7.51 -6.90
CA SER A 25 -15.10 7.98 -6.53
C SER A 25 -15.33 7.90 -5.02
N ASP A 26 -15.00 6.77 -4.38
CA ASP A 26 -15.09 6.60 -2.93
C ASP A 26 -14.21 7.62 -2.18
N THR A 27 -12.97 7.83 -2.66
CA THR A 27 -12.02 8.80 -2.09
C THR A 27 -12.54 10.23 -2.15
N LEU A 28 -13.11 10.64 -3.30
CA LEU A 28 -13.70 11.97 -3.47
C LEU A 28 -14.94 12.15 -2.59
N LYS A 29 -15.82 11.15 -2.56
CA LYS A 29 -17.02 11.15 -1.70
C LYS A 29 -16.64 11.19 -0.21
N GLY A 30 -15.52 10.59 0.16
CA GLY A 30 -14.94 10.64 1.50
C GLY A 30 -14.39 12.00 1.93
N GLY A 31 -14.39 13.00 1.04
CA GLY A 31 -14.00 14.38 1.37
C GLY A 31 -12.61 14.79 0.93
N ALA A 32 -11.96 14.05 0.02
CA ALA A 32 -10.69 14.46 -0.56
C ALA A 32 -10.83 15.82 -1.29
N LYS A 33 -10.08 16.82 -0.82
CA LYS A 33 -10.14 18.21 -1.34
C LYS A 33 -9.26 18.47 -2.56
N ARG A 34 -8.39 17.52 -2.92
CA ARG A 34 -7.43 17.62 -4.03
C ARG A 34 -7.66 16.46 -5.01
N PRO A 35 -8.60 16.59 -5.96
CA PRO A 35 -8.97 15.51 -6.87
C PRO A 35 -7.81 14.98 -7.72
N GLU A 36 -6.86 15.85 -8.09
CA GLU A 36 -5.66 15.49 -8.83
C GLU A 36 -4.76 14.55 -8.02
N VAL A 37 -4.61 14.79 -6.71
CA VAL A 37 -3.85 13.90 -5.82
C VAL A 37 -4.60 12.60 -5.59
N ALA A 38 -5.93 12.67 -5.41
CA ALA A 38 -6.75 11.48 -5.22
C ALA A 38 -6.68 10.54 -6.43
N LYS A 39 -6.69 11.08 -7.65
CA LYS A 39 -6.54 10.30 -8.89
C LYS A 39 -5.18 9.59 -8.95
N VAL A 40 -4.09 10.30 -8.66
CA VAL A 40 -2.74 9.71 -8.64
C VAL A 40 -2.64 8.62 -7.57
N LEU A 41 -3.14 8.89 -6.36
CA LEU A 41 -3.18 7.91 -5.26
C LEU A 41 -3.93 6.63 -5.68
N CYS A 42 -5.14 6.75 -6.21
CA CYS A 42 -5.95 5.59 -6.56
C CYS A 42 -5.38 4.83 -7.76
N ALA A 43 -4.86 5.54 -8.77
CA ALA A 43 -4.27 4.93 -9.96
C ALA A 43 -3.03 4.09 -9.65
N ASN A 44 -2.19 4.56 -8.73
CA ASN A 44 -0.97 3.83 -8.34
C ASN A 44 -1.23 2.77 -7.26
N SER A 45 -2.36 2.83 -6.54
CA SER A 45 -2.62 1.98 -5.37
C SER A 45 -2.52 0.47 -5.63
N GLY A 46 -2.99 0.00 -6.78
CA GLY A 46 -2.90 -1.41 -7.17
C GLY A 46 -1.45 -1.85 -7.40
N PRO A 47 -0.74 -1.22 -8.36
CA PRO A 47 0.68 -1.44 -8.61
C PRO A 47 1.57 -1.32 -7.36
N ASP A 48 1.28 -0.36 -6.47
CA ASP A 48 2.06 -0.16 -5.24
C ASP A 48 1.90 -1.33 -4.26
N VAL A 49 0.68 -1.86 -4.11
CA VAL A 49 0.43 -3.06 -3.30
C VAL A 49 1.15 -4.27 -3.90
N ASP A 50 1.04 -4.47 -5.22
CA ASP A 50 1.71 -5.58 -5.90
C ASP A 50 3.24 -5.44 -5.82
N TRP A 51 3.79 -4.23 -5.87
CA TRP A 51 5.22 -3.98 -5.68
C TRP A 51 5.71 -4.34 -4.28
N LEU A 52 4.93 -4.05 -3.24
CA LEU A 52 5.23 -4.46 -1.87
C LEU A 52 5.30 -5.99 -1.75
N VAL A 53 4.37 -6.71 -2.38
CA VAL A 53 4.39 -8.18 -2.45
C VAL A 53 5.63 -8.66 -3.21
N ASP A 54 5.80 -8.20 -4.45
CA ASP A 54 6.80 -8.73 -5.38
C ASP A 54 8.25 -8.38 -4.99
N LYS A 55 8.50 -7.23 -4.34
CA LYS A 55 9.86 -6.74 -4.03
C LYS A 55 10.29 -6.96 -2.59
N PHE A 56 9.35 -7.09 -1.67
CA PHE A 56 9.65 -7.21 -0.25
C PHE A 56 9.11 -8.52 0.35
N ASP A 57 8.53 -9.39 -0.47
CA ASP A 57 7.96 -10.68 -0.04
C ASP A 57 6.93 -10.50 1.08
N LEU A 58 6.15 -9.41 0.98
CA LEU A 58 5.15 -9.05 1.98
C LEU A 58 3.85 -9.84 1.75
N ASP A 59 3.38 -10.53 2.78
CA ASP A 59 2.03 -11.10 2.77
C ASP A 59 0.98 -9.98 2.83
N LEU A 60 0.28 -9.77 1.72
CA LEU A 60 -0.87 -8.87 1.59
C LEU A 60 -2.12 -9.61 1.07
N SER A 61 -2.22 -10.90 1.41
CA SER A 61 -3.20 -11.85 0.86
C SER A 61 -4.62 -11.74 1.43
N LEU A 62 -4.85 -11.04 2.55
CA LEU A 62 -6.18 -10.83 3.11
C LEU A 62 -6.73 -9.48 2.68
N VAL A 63 -8.00 -9.44 2.29
CA VAL A 63 -8.67 -8.21 1.84
C VAL A 63 -9.94 -7.99 2.66
N ALA A 64 -10.09 -6.79 3.21
CA ALA A 64 -11.28 -6.40 3.96
C ALA A 64 -11.93 -5.15 3.35
N ARG A 65 -13.24 -5.01 3.56
CA ARG A 65 -13.99 -3.79 3.27
C ARG A 65 -14.07 -2.95 4.54
N LEU A 66 -13.56 -1.73 4.49
CA LEU A 66 -13.71 -0.75 5.57
C LEU A 66 -14.84 0.25 5.25
N GLY A 67 -15.23 1.04 6.25
CA GLY A 67 -16.26 2.06 6.11
C GLY A 67 -15.93 3.07 5.00
N GLY A 68 -16.94 3.48 4.23
CA GLY A 68 -16.77 4.40 3.10
C GLY A 68 -16.26 3.77 1.82
N HIS A 69 -15.91 2.48 1.80
CA HIS A 69 -15.52 1.78 0.58
C HIS A 69 -16.69 1.03 -0.05
N SER A 70 -16.81 1.13 -1.37
CA SER A 70 -17.77 0.37 -2.16
C SER A 70 -17.39 -1.11 -2.25
N LEU A 71 -16.10 -1.43 -2.35
CA LEU A 71 -15.58 -2.81 -2.44
C LEU A 71 -14.49 -3.11 -1.40
N PRO A 72 -14.21 -4.39 -1.10
CA PRO A 72 -13.09 -4.78 -0.25
C PRO A 72 -11.77 -4.47 -0.94
N ARG A 73 -10.95 -3.61 -0.33
CA ARG A 73 -9.68 -3.16 -0.90
C ARG A 73 -8.57 -2.92 0.12
N THR A 74 -8.82 -3.18 1.39
CA THR A 74 -7.83 -3.01 2.45
C THR A 74 -7.05 -4.32 2.62
N HIS A 75 -5.83 -4.33 2.10
CA HIS A 75 -4.89 -5.43 2.12
C HIS A 75 -4.11 -5.55 3.43
N ARG A 76 -3.94 -6.77 3.93
CA ARG A 76 -3.07 -7.10 5.06
C ARG A 76 -2.60 -8.55 4.98
N GLY A 77 -1.52 -8.86 5.69
CA GLY A 77 -1.09 -10.23 5.93
C GLY A 77 -1.83 -10.90 7.08
N LYS A 78 -1.43 -12.15 7.34
CA LYS A 78 -1.89 -12.93 8.52
C LYS A 78 -1.37 -12.36 9.83
N GLU A 79 -0.26 -11.63 9.79
CA GLU A 79 0.35 -10.98 10.94
C GLU A 79 -0.52 -9.86 11.52
N ARG A 80 -0.40 -9.64 12.84
CA ARG A 80 -1.29 -8.76 13.59
C ARG A 80 -1.16 -7.27 13.24
N PHE A 81 0.00 -6.83 12.74
CA PHE A 81 0.36 -5.42 12.59
C PHE A 81 0.95 -5.09 11.21
N PRO A 82 0.13 -4.95 10.15
CA PRO A 82 0.64 -4.76 8.78
C PRO A 82 1.49 -3.51 8.60
N GLY A 83 1.21 -2.41 9.32
CA GLY A 83 2.05 -1.21 9.27
C GLY A 83 3.47 -1.45 9.77
N MET A 84 3.62 -2.29 10.80
CA MET A 84 4.92 -2.69 11.33
C MET A 84 5.65 -3.61 10.34
N THR A 85 4.96 -4.60 9.78
CA THR A 85 5.53 -5.52 8.77
C THR A 85 6.05 -4.79 7.54
N ILE A 86 5.26 -3.88 6.97
CA ILE A 86 5.67 -3.08 5.80
C ILE A 86 6.88 -2.20 6.14
N THR A 87 6.82 -1.50 7.27
CA THR A 87 7.90 -0.59 7.69
C THR A 87 9.22 -1.33 7.90
N TYR A 88 9.21 -2.47 8.60
CA TYR A 88 10.43 -3.26 8.81
C TYR A 88 11.02 -3.80 7.51
N ALA A 89 10.19 -4.30 6.58
CA ALA A 89 10.69 -4.81 5.32
C ALA A 89 11.39 -3.72 4.49
N LEU A 90 10.81 -2.51 4.45
CA LEU A 90 11.41 -1.35 3.79
C LEU A 90 12.71 -0.90 4.47
N ILE A 91 12.72 -0.82 5.81
CA ILE A 91 13.91 -0.45 6.60
C ILE A 91 15.05 -1.44 6.36
N GLN A 92 14.79 -2.74 6.47
CA GLN A 92 15.82 -3.77 6.27
C GLN A 92 16.40 -3.74 4.86
N MET A 93 15.60 -3.41 3.85
CA MET A 93 16.11 -3.26 2.48
C MET A 93 17.03 -2.05 2.36
N VAL A 94 16.64 -0.88 2.89
CA VAL A 94 17.50 0.32 2.82
C VAL A 94 18.76 0.18 3.69
N GLU A 95 18.69 -0.51 4.83
CA GLU A 95 19.85 -0.89 5.64
C GLU A 95 20.85 -1.69 4.80
N LYS A 96 20.40 -2.77 4.14
CA LYS A 96 21.26 -3.58 3.24
C LYS A 96 21.87 -2.77 2.10
N VAL A 97 21.13 -1.81 1.53
CA VAL A 97 21.66 -0.92 0.48
C VAL A 97 22.74 0.00 1.06
N SER A 98 22.52 0.56 2.24
CA SER A 98 23.47 1.45 2.91
C SER A 98 24.75 0.75 3.40
N GLU A 99 24.67 -0.53 3.76
CA GLU A 99 25.82 -1.34 4.17
C GLU A 99 26.73 -1.73 2.99
N ARG A 100 26.17 -1.81 1.79
CA ARG A 100 26.84 -2.36 0.61
C ARG A 100 27.19 -1.33 -0.46
N THR A 101 26.59 -0.14 -0.38
CA THR A 101 26.73 0.91 -1.39
C THR A 101 26.72 2.29 -0.73
N ASP A 102 27.21 3.28 -1.45
CA ASP A 102 27.14 4.70 -1.10
C ASP A 102 25.82 5.38 -1.53
N LYS A 103 24.90 4.63 -2.14
CA LYS A 103 23.64 5.16 -2.67
C LYS A 103 22.61 5.53 -1.60
N ALA A 104 22.78 5.03 -0.38
CA ALA A 104 21.87 5.31 0.73
C ALA A 104 22.63 5.48 2.04
N ARG A 105 22.15 6.39 2.90
CA ARG A 105 22.64 6.56 4.27
C ARG A 105 21.47 6.81 5.21
N ILE A 106 21.44 6.09 6.32
CA ILE A 106 20.44 6.26 7.37
C ILE A 106 21.05 7.11 8.48
N VAL A 107 20.47 8.28 8.76
CA VAL A 107 20.91 9.17 9.84
C VAL A 107 19.78 9.30 10.86
N THR A 108 19.94 8.68 12.03
CA THR A 108 18.99 8.83 13.13
C THR A 108 19.29 10.09 13.94
N LYS A 109 18.28 10.64 14.62
CA LYS A 109 18.41 11.87 15.44
C LYS A 109 18.91 13.11 14.67
N ALA A 110 18.79 13.12 13.34
CA ALA A 110 19.06 14.32 12.54
C ALA A 110 18.10 15.43 12.97
N ARG A 111 18.64 16.65 13.11
CA ARG A 111 17.86 17.87 13.33
C ARG A 111 18.03 18.77 12.10
N ALA A 112 16.97 19.50 11.76
CA ALA A 112 17.00 20.50 10.69
C ALA A 112 17.82 21.73 11.13
#